data_AF-A0A955TG97-F1
#
_entry.id   AF-A0A955TG97-F1
#
_cell.length_a   1.000
_cell.length_b   1.000
_cell.length_c   1.000
_cell.angle_alpha   90.00
_cell.angle_beta   90.00
_cell.angle_gamma   90.00
#
_symmetry.space_group_name_H-M   'P 1'
#
loop_
_entity.id
_entity.type
_entity.pdbx_description
1 polymer ?
#
loop_
_entity_poly.entity_id
_entity_poly.type
_entity_poly.pdbx_seq_one_letter_code
_entity_poly.pdbx_strand_id
1 'polypeptide(L)'
;MARPNDFPIQAIGLQTASIPFETTWRPGTSLRFIQFDNRNTIGKIGQKFSALFETSRCLSPNGFTLVEMIGVLAIIAILASLIAPNVIHQLAAVKREAEDEQLATIARGIELYVRQTRSFPPTLTALSPDFVAAALGQLTTNPNGFLRYYFVQPNISGFTNSTGLSTTALGDARFMVITHLSQNVNPAITNDAEFDTWWSTDETGTPDLKIRRGHVGHLFHLLSLSANGAGGSYAVDGSPTDSGGSMLVPHTRYHFLGTTISLDEANTFSVPEIQFTLTTEAGFQFDPDCATGSKWRINNSGCYSP
;
A
#
# COMPACT_ATOMS: atom_id res chain seq x y z
N MET A 1 12.97 24.56 -55.45
CA MET A 1 12.32 24.31 -54.14
C MET A 1 11.94 22.85 -54.09
N ALA A 2 12.75 22.05 -53.39
CA ALA A 2 12.72 20.60 -53.39
C ALA A 2 11.73 20.04 -52.35
N ARG A 3 11.14 18.89 -52.68
CA ARG A 3 10.15 18.14 -51.89
C ARG A 3 10.82 17.35 -50.74
N PRO A 4 10.06 16.99 -49.69
CA PRO A 4 10.59 16.32 -48.49
C PRO A 4 10.86 14.83 -48.73
N ASN A 5 11.79 14.32 -47.92
CA ASN A 5 12.43 13.00 -48.01
C ASN A 5 11.51 11.85 -47.58
N ASP A 6 11.38 10.84 -48.44
CA ASP A 6 10.93 9.49 -48.12
C ASP A 6 12.08 8.70 -47.45
N PHE A 7 11.87 8.24 -46.23
CA PHE A 7 12.72 7.23 -45.57
C PHE A 7 11.97 5.89 -45.53
N PRO A 8 12.60 4.77 -45.92
CA PRO A 8 11.95 3.46 -45.87
C PRO A 8 11.97 2.90 -44.43
N ILE A 9 10.80 2.48 -43.94
CA ILE A 9 10.64 1.70 -42.71
C ILE A 9 11.08 0.26 -43.00
N GLN A 10 12.17 -0.20 -42.39
CA GLN A 10 12.51 -1.63 -42.34
C GLN A 10 11.70 -2.30 -41.23
N ALA A 11 10.81 -3.21 -41.62
CA ALA A 11 10.09 -4.08 -40.72
C ALA A 11 11.05 -5.11 -40.09
N ILE A 12 11.21 -5.06 -38.77
CA ILE A 12 11.87 -6.14 -38.01
C ILE A 12 10.83 -7.25 -37.83
N GLY A 13 10.96 -8.31 -38.61
CA GLY A 13 10.15 -9.53 -38.46
C GLY A 13 10.57 -10.29 -37.19
N LEU A 14 9.66 -10.34 -36.21
CA LEU A 14 9.76 -11.28 -35.09
C LEU A 14 9.40 -12.68 -35.61
N GLN A 15 10.40 -13.55 -35.70
CA GLN A 15 10.20 -14.95 -36.07
C GLN A 15 9.70 -15.73 -34.84
N THR A 16 8.41 -16.06 -34.83
CA THR A 16 7.80 -16.96 -33.84
C THR A 16 8.19 -18.40 -34.16
N ALA A 17 9.05 -19.00 -33.35
CA ALA A 17 9.31 -20.43 -33.41
C ALA A 17 8.20 -21.17 -32.66
N SER A 18 7.27 -21.78 -33.40
CA SER A 18 6.30 -22.72 -32.88
C SER A 18 6.96 -24.08 -32.64
N ILE A 19 6.94 -24.55 -31.40
CA ILE A 19 7.41 -25.88 -31.00
C ILE A 19 6.23 -26.85 -31.13
N PRO A 20 6.32 -27.95 -31.90
CA PRO A 20 5.25 -28.94 -31.94
C PRO A 20 5.22 -29.76 -30.64
N PHE A 21 4.04 -29.83 -30.04
CA PHE A 21 3.72 -30.75 -28.95
C PHE A 21 3.32 -32.10 -29.55
N GLU A 22 4.26 -33.06 -29.56
CA GLU A 22 3.97 -34.47 -29.83
C GLU A 22 3.86 -35.24 -28.51
N THR A 23 2.66 -35.73 -28.23
CA THR A 23 2.40 -36.72 -27.17
C THR A 23 2.53 -38.13 -27.74
N THR A 24 3.68 -38.76 -27.54
CA THR A 24 3.78 -40.22 -27.61
C THR A 24 4.54 -40.76 -26.40
N TRP A 25 3.78 -41.23 -25.41
CA TRP A 25 4.28 -42.00 -24.27
C TRP A 25 4.63 -43.43 -24.73
N ARG A 26 5.91 -43.79 -24.77
CA ARG A 26 6.36 -45.19 -24.87
C ARG A 26 6.73 -45.69 -23.47
N PRO A 27 6.08 -46.74 -22.94
CA PRO A 27 6.47 -47.32 -21.66
C PRO A 27 7.68 -48.24 -21.86
N GLY A 28 8.75 -48.03 -21.09
CA GLY A 28 9.81 -49.06 -20.98
C GLY A 28 11.29 -48.63 -20.96
N THR A 29 11.65 -47.40 -20.58
CA THR A 29 13.07 -47.05 -20.38
C THR A 29 13.32 -46.46 -18.99
N SER A 30 14.21 -47.13 -18.25
CA SER A 30 14.70 -46.72 -16.94
C SER A 30 15.36 -45.35 -16.99
N LEU A 31 14.95 -44.43 -16.11
CA LEU A 31 15.61 -43.15 -15.88
C LEU A 31 17.00 -43.39 -15.27
N ARG A 32 18.07 -43.22 -16.06
CA ARG A 32 19.40 -42.95 -15.50
C ARG A 32 19.46 -41.48 -15.13
N PHE A 33 19.58 -41.18 -13.84
CA PHE A 33 19.96 -39.86 -13.38
C PHE A 33 21.40 -39.59 -13.83
N ILE A 34 21.59 -38.61 -14.70
CA ILE A 34 22.90 -38.01 -14.93
C ILE A 34 23.13 -37.07 -13.75
N GLN A 35 23.82 -37.58 -12.74
CA GLN A 35 24.43 -36.77 -11.70
C GLN A 35 25.61 -36.02 -12.33
N PHE A 36 25.47 -34.71 -12.50
CA PHE A 36 26.60 -33.86 -12.85
C PHE A 36 27.53 -33.76 -11.62
N ASP A 37 28.54 -34.63 -11.59
CA ASP A 37 29.66 -34.50 -10.65
C ASP A 37 30.59 -33.40 -11.18
N ASN A 38 30.44 -32.18 -10.67
CA ASN A 38 31.37 -31.09 -10.95
C ASN A 38 32.61 -31.21 -10.04
N ARG A 39 33.39 -32.26 -10.28
CA ARG A 39 34.75 -32.41 -9.75
C ARG A 39 35.68 -32.69 -10.91
N ASN A 40 36.33 -31.65 -11.45
CA ASN A 40 37.75 -31.69 -11.82
C ASN A 40 38.16 -30.46 -12.63
N THR A 41 38.53 -29.36 -11.96
CA THR A 41 39.57 -28.46 -12.50
C THR A 41 40.33 -27.68 -11.42
N ILE A 42 40.61 -28.26 -10.26
CA ILE A 42 41.62 -27.73 -9.33
C ILE A 42 42.43 -28.90 -8.76
N GLY A 43 43.30 -29.49 -9.59
CA GLY A 43 43.99 -30.74 -9.23
C GLY A 43 45.44 -30.86 -9.70
N LYS A 44 46.11 -29.75 -10.06
CA LYS A 44 47.51 -29.79 -10.56
C LYS A 44 48.42 -28.63 -10.09
N ILE A 45 48.22 -28.11 -8.88
CA ILE A 45 49.21 -27.21 -8.23
C ILE A 45 49.67 -27.73 -6.85
N GLY A 46 49.09 -28.82 -6.33
CA GLY A 46 49.33 -29.29 -4.96
C GLY A 46 50.30 -30.47 -4.76
N GLN A 47 51.14 -30.86 -5.73
CA GLN A 47 51.99 -32.06 -5.61
C GLN A 47 53.49 -31.82 -5.40
N LYS A 48 53.90 -30.64 -4.94
CA LYS A 48 55.34 -30.38 -4.64
C LYS A 48 55.60 -29.72 -3.28
N PHE A 49 54.79 -30.03 -2.28
CA PHE A 49 55.03 -29.60 -0.89
C PHE A 49 54.90 -30.73 0.15
N SER A 50 55.01 -32.00 -0.27
CA SER A 50 54.82 -33.17 0.61
C SER A 50 56.10 -33.96 0.88
N ALA A 51 57.18 -33.27 1.22
CA ALA A 51 58.37 -33.92 1.79
C ALA A 51 59.22 -32.89 2.52
N LEU A 52 58.84 -32.48 3.74
CA LEU A 52 59.78 -31.89 4.71
C LEU A 52 59.20 -31.74 6.14
N PHE A 53 58.26 -32.59 6.57
CA PHE A 53 57.91 -32.67 7.99
C PHE A 53 57.85 -34.12 8.43
N GLU A 54 59.05 -34.68 8.59
CA GLU A 54 59.28 -35.94 9.26
C GLU A 54 59.21 -35.71 10.78
N THR A 55 58.21 -36.34 11.38
CA THR A 55 58.08 -36.85 12.77
C THR A 55 58.79 -36.12 13.91
N SER A 56 57.99 -35.71 14.91
CA SER A 56 58.40 -35.75 16.32
C SER A 56 57.24 -36.19 17.23
N ARG A 57 57.30 -37.47 17.59
CA ARG A 57 57.09 -38.12 18.91
C ARG A 57 55.80 -37.89 19.73
N CYS A 58 55.29 -39.07 20.13
CA CYS A 58 54.80 -39.50 21.44
C CYS A 58 53.60 -38.80 22.09
N LEU A 59 52.55 -39.61 22.22
CA LEU A 59 51.40 -39.45 23.11
C LEU A 59 51.85 -39.19 24.55
N SER A 60 51.61 -37.97 25.00
CA SER A 60 51.45 -37.59 26.40
C SER A 60 50.04 -36.99 26.50
N PRO A 61 49.32 -37.05 27.65
CA PRO A 61 48.07 -36.34 27.83
C PRO A 61 48.39 -34.84 27.90
N ASN A 62 48.65 -34.27 26.73
CA ASN A 62 49.17 -32.92 26.56
C ASN A 62 48.02 -31.96 26.77
N GLY A 63 48.08 -31.23 27.89
CA GLY A 63 47.26 -30.04 28.08
C GLY A 63 47.48 -29.08 26.92
N PHE A 64 46.38 -28.44 26.49
CA PHE A 64 46.36 -27.40 25.47
C PHE A 64 47.53 -26.42 25.68
N THR A 65 48.42 -26.31 24.70
CA THR A 65 49.53 -25.36 24.78
C THR A 65 49.02 -23.95 24.47
N LEU A 66 49.63 -22.94 25.07
CA LEU A 66 49.26 -21.53 24.87
C LEU A 66 49.41 -21.11 23.39
N VAL A 67 50.47 -21.60 22.72
CA VAL A 67 50.73 -21.34 21.30
C VAL A 67 49.62 -21.90 20.40
N GLU A 68 49.08 -23.07 20.72
CA GLU A 68 48.01 -23.71 19.95
C GLU A 68 46.68 -22.96 20.08
N MET A 69 46.39 -22.43 21.28
CA MET A 69 45.25 -21.52 21.48
C MET A 69 45.42 -20.19 20.75
N ILE A 70 46.63 -19.63 20.69
CA ILE A 70 46.90 -18.42 19.88
C ILE A 70 46.65 -18.70 18.39
N GLY A 71 47.10 -19.85 17.89
CA GLY A 71 46.86 -20.26 16.50
C GLY A 71 45.36 -20.37 16.17
N VAL A 72 44.57 -21.01 17.04
CA VAL A 72 43.12 -21.16 16.86
C VAL A 72 42.42 -19.80 16.90
N LEU A 73 42.73 -18.95 17.88
CA LEU A 73 42.14 -17.62 17.99
C LEU A 73 42.50 -16.73 16.79
N ALA A 74 43.73 -16.83 16.28
CA ALA A 74 44.15 -16.11 15.08
C ALA A 74 43.32 -16.52 13.85
N ILE A 75 43.09 -17.82 13.64
CA ILE A 75 42.26 -18.31 12.53
C ILE A 75 40.80 -17.86 12.70
N ILE A 76 40.24 -17.98 13.91
CA ILE A 76 38.87 -17.51 14.20
C ILE A 76 38.74 -16.01 13.96
N ALA A 77 39.71 -15.20 14.37
CA ALA A 77 39.70 -13.75 14.16
C ALA A 77 39.70 -13.39 12.67
N ILE A 78 40.55 -14.06 11.86
CA ILE A 78 40.58 -13.89 10.41
C ILE A 78 39.23 -14.27 9.78
N LEU A 79 38.68 -15.44 10.12
CA LEU A 79 37.37 -15.86 9.60
C LEU A 79 36.24 -14.92 10.02
N ALA A 80 36.21 -14.51 11.28
CA ALA A 80 35.20 -13.59 11.80
C ALA A 80 35.25 -12.22 11.08
N SER A 81 36.45 -11.71 10.80
CA SER A 81 36.63 -10.45 10.05
C SER A 81 36.04 -10.48 8.64
N LEU A 82 36.02 -11.65 8.00
CA LEU A 82 35.49 -11.82 6.65
C LEU A 82 33.96 -11.96 6.64
N ILE A 83 33.37 -12.52 7.70
CA ILE A 83 31.93 -12.79 7.79
C ILE A 83 31.14 -11.56 8.26
N ALA A 84 31.71 -10.76 9.18
CA ALA A 84 31.00 -9.67 9.86
C ALA A 84 30.29 -8.67 8.92
N PRO A 85 30.91 -8.17 7.82
CA PRO A 85 30.25 -7.21 6.93
C PRO A 85 28.97 -7.77 6.29
N ASN A 86 28.99 -9.04 5.88
CA ASN A 86 27.86 -9.66 5.20
C ASN A 86 26.64 -9.80 6.13
N VAL A 87 26.87 -10.20 7.39
CA VAL A 87 25.78 -10.34 8.38
C VAL A 87 25.10 -8.99 8.67
N ILE A 88 25.88 -7.90 8.72
CA ILE A 88 25.33 -6.55 8.94
C ILE A 88 24.42 -6.14 7.77
N HIS A 89 24.83 -6.39 6.53
CA HIS A 89 24.01 -6.10 5.36
C HIS A 89 22.71 -6.93 5.33
N GLN A 90 22.78 -8.20 5.72
CA GLN A 90 21.59 -9.06 5.82
C GLN A 90 20.63 -8.57 6.90
N LEU A 91 21.14 -8.18 8.07
CA LEU A 91 20.30 -7.64 9.14
C LEU A 91 19.61 -6.33 8.72
N ALA A 92 20.30 -5.46 7.97
CA ALA A 92 19.69 -4.25 7.43
C ALA A 92 18.55 -4.58 6.44
N ALA A 93 18.73 -5.59 5.58
CA ALA A 93 17.69 -6.04 4.65
C ALA A 93 16.46 -6.59 5.40
N VAL A 94 16.67 -7.44 6.41
CA VAL A 94 15.59 -7.99 7.25
C VAL A 94 14.81 -6.88 7.96
N LYS A 95 15.49 -5.85 8.46
CA LYS A 95 14.83 -4.70 9.09
C LYS A 95 13.97 -3.90 8.11
N ARG A 96 14.41 -3.74 6.86
CA ARG A 96 13.61 -3.07 5.82
C ARG A 96 12.35 -3.87 5.50
N GLU A 97 12.46 -5.18 5.37
CA GLU A 97 11.33 -6.07 5.11
C GLU A 97 10.34 -6.07 6.28
N ALA A 98 10.83 -6.14 7.51
CA ALA A 98 10.00 -6.03 8.71
C ALA A 98 9.25 -4.68 8.79
N GLU A 99 9.91 -3.58 8.39
CA GLU A 99 9.26 -2.27 8.33
C GLU A 99 8.18 -2.23 7.23
N ASP A 100 8.43 -2.80 6.06
CA ASP A 100 7.44 -2.88 4.98
C ASP A 100 6.17 -3.65 5.42
N GLU A 101 6.35 -4.75 6.16
CA GLU A 101 5.27 -5.53 6.74
C GLU A 101 4.50 -4.75 7.83
N GLN A 102 5.22 -4.08 8.72
CA GLN A 102 4.62 -3.27 9.78
C GLN A 102 3.81 -2.11 9.18
N LEU A 103 4.32 -1.44 8.15
CA LEU A 103 3.59 -0.41 7.43
C LEU A 103 2.34 -0.96 6.73
N ALA A 104 2.40 -2.18 6.18
CA ALA A 104 1.22 -2.82 5.59
C ALA A 104 0.12 -3.06 6.64
N THR A 105 0.52 -3.50 7.83
CA THR A 105 -0.40 -3.70 8.96
C THR A 105 -1.02 -2.38 9.42
N ILE A 106 -0.21 -1.32 9.54
CA ILE A 106 -0.69 0.03 9.87
C ILE A 106 -1.68 0.53 8.81
N ALA A 107 -1.37 0.38 7.52
CA ALA A 107 -2.26 0.81 6.43
C ALA A 107 -3.61 0.09 6.45
N ARG A 108 -3.62 -1.22 6.71
CA ARG A 108 -4.87 -1.98 6.91
C ARG A 108 -5.65 -1.46 8.12
N GLY A 109 -4.97 -1.16 9.22
CA GLY A 109 -5.57 -0.54 10.40
C GLY A 109 -6.20 0.82 10.11
N ILE A 110 -5.56 1.66 9.29
CA ILE A 110 -6.12 2.94 8.83
C ILE A 110 -7.39 2.72 8.01
N GLU A 111 -7.39 1.77 7.06
CA GLU A 111 -8.58 1.46 6.27
C GLU A 111 -9.74 0.97 7.16
N LEU A 112 -9.47 0.11 8.13
CA LEU A 112 -10.46 -0.36 9.10
C LEU A 112 -11.00 0.78 9.97
N TYR A 113 -10.12 1.67 10.44
CA TYR A 113 -10.51 2.87 11.18
C TYR A 113 -11.48 3.71 10.35
N VAL A 114 -11.10 4.05 9.11
CA VAL A 114 -11.92 4.86 8.20
C VAL A 114 -13.28 4.21 7.95
N ARG A 115 -13.30 2.89 7.74
CA ARG A 115 -14.54 2.13 7.53
C ARG A 115 -15.48 2.17 8.74
N GLN A 116 -14.94 2.12 9.96
CA GLN A 116 -15.74 2.06 11.18
C GLN A 116 -16.15 3.44 11.69
N THR A 117 -15.26 4.42 11.65
CA THR A 117 -15.47 5.76 12.22
C THR A 117 -15.91 6.80 11.18
N ARG A 118 -15.86 6.46 9.88
CA ARG A 118 -16.18 7.38 8.76
C ARG A 118 -15.36 8.66 8.80
N SER A 119 -14.14 8.57 9.31
CA SER A 119 -13.18 9.67 9.38
C SER A 119 -11.76 9.14 9.27
N PHE A 120 -10.83 9.97 8.85
CA PHE A 120 -9.41 9.61 8.90
C PHE A 120 -8.89 9.66 10.34
N PRO A 121 -8.00 8.73 10.73
CA PRO A 121 -7.39 8.78 12.05
C PRO A 121 -6.57 10.07 12.20
N PRO A 122 -6.69 10.82 13.30
CA PRO A 122 -5.92 12.05 13.49
C PRO A 122 -4.42 11.79 13.64
N THR A 123 -4.05 10.60 14.14
CA THR A 123 -2.66 10.16 14.35
C THR A 123 -2.58 8.65 14.26
N LEU A 124 -1.37 8.10 14.03
CA LEU A 124 -1.16 6.64 14.03
C LEU A 124 -1.51 6.00 15.38
N THR A 125 -1.38 6.72 16.49
CA THR A 125 -1.69 6.19 17.82
C THR A 125 -3.18 5.92 18.03
N ALA A 126 -4.06 6.57 17.28
CA ALA A 126 -5.51 6.32 17.32
C ALA A 126 -5.90 4.92 16.82
N LEU A 127 -4.98 4.20 16.18
CA LEU A 127 -5.20 2.84 15.68
C LEU A 127 -5.08 1.77 16.77
N SER A 128 -4.41 2.08 17.89
CA SER A 128 -4.19 1.12 18.98
C SER A 128 -5.28 1.23 20.05
N PRO A 129 -5.72 0.11 20.65
CA PRO A 129 -5.44 -1.28 20.25
C PRO A 129 -6.45 -1.82 19.22
N ASP A 130 -7.54 -1.09 18.99
CA ASP A 130 -8.76 -1.63 18.36
C ASP A 130 -8.59 -1.97 16.87
N PHE A 131 -7.73 -1.24 16.16
CA PHE A 131 -7.52 -1.39 14.72
C PHE A 131 -6.17 -2.03 14.37
N VAL A 132 -5.17 -1.85 15.24
CA VAL A 132 -3.85 -2.47 15.16
C VAL A 132 -3.43 -2.91 16.55
N ALA A 133 -3.22 -4.21 16.73
CA ALA A 133 -2.72 -4.82 17.96
C ALA A 133 -1.20 -4.56 18.14
N ALA A 134 -0.83 -3.29 18.27
CA ALA A 134 0.55 -2.85 18.48
C ALA A 134 0.63 -1.80 19.59
N ALA A 135 1.76 -1.75 20.29
CA ALA A 135 2.03 -0.71 21.27
C ALA A 135 2.26 0.64 20.58
N LEU A 136 2.01 1.75 21.29
CA LEU A 136 2.10 3.11 20.72
C LEU A 136 3.46 3.42 20.07
N GLY A 137 4.56 3.02 20.71
CA GLY A 137 5.91 3.20 20.15
C GLY A 137 6.14 2.41 18.86
N GLN A 138 5.49 1.25 18.72
CA GLN A 138 5.55 0.43 17.50
C GLN A 138 4.70 1.00 16.36
N LEU A 139 3.89 2.04 16.61
CA LEU A 139 3.14 2.76 15.57
C LEU A 139 3.89 4.03 15.15
N THR A 140 4.49 4.74 16.10
CA THR A 140 5.16 6.03 15.85
C THR A 140 6.61 5.91 15.43
N THR A 141 7.29 4.78 15.72
CA THR A 141 8.70 4.58 15.37
C THR A 141 8.94 3.23 14.69
N ASN A 142 9.98 3.20 13.85
CA ASN A 142 10.47 1.99 13.20
C ASN A 142 11.45 1.21 14.09
N PRO A 143 11.90 -0.01 13.70
CA PRO A 143 12.79 -0.83 14.50
C PRO A 143 14.15 -0.19 14.86
N ASN A 144 14.56 0.86 14.14
CA ASN A 144 15.79 1.62 14.41
C ASN A 144 15.54 2.89 15.24
N GLY A 145 14.29 3.14 15.65
CA GLY A 145 13.91 4.28 16.49
C GLY A 145 13.64 5.58 15.73
N PHE A 146 13.59 5.55 14.40
CA PHE A 146 13.22 6.73 13.60
C PHE A 146 11.71 6.84 13.46
N LEU A 147 11.21 8.07 13.30
CA LEU A 147 9.79 8.38 13.28
C LEU A 147 9.09 7.92 12.00
N ARG A 148 7.82 7.53 12.16
CA ARG A 148 6.86 7.36 11.06
C ARG A 148 5.98 8.60 10.95
N TYR A 149 5.84 9.11 9.74
CA TYR A 149 5.02 10.28 9.43
C TYR A 149 3.79 9.83 8.68
N TYR A 150 2.62 10.26 9.14
CA TYR A 150 1.34 9.92 8.53
C TYR A 150 0.70 11.18 7.96
N PHE A 151 0.23 11.08 6.72
CA PHE A 151 -0.46 12.16 6.04
C PHE A 151 -1.68 11.63 5.31
N VAL A 152 -2.79 12.35 5.46
CA VAL A 152 -3.93 12.28 4.56
C VAL A 152 -3.72 13.35 3.49
N GLN A 153 -4.24 13.14 2.27
CA GLN A 153 -4.13 14.18 1.26
C GLN A 153 -4.77 15.50 1.74
N PRO A 154 -4.08 16.66 1.60
CA PRO A 154 -4.50 17.90 2.25
C PRO A 154 -5.91 18.36 1.88
N ASN A 155 -6.32 18.30 0.62
CA ASN A 155 -7.66 18.73 0.19
C ASN A 155 -8.83 17.95 0.81
N ILE A 156 -8.60 16.72 1.26
CA ILE A 156 -9.63 15.88 1.91
C ILE A 156 -9.43 15.74 3.42
N SER A 157 -8.34 16.29 3.99
CA SER A 157 -8.02 16.15 5.41
C SER A 157 -9.11 16.69 6.35
N GLY A 158 -9.87 17.69 5.89
CA GLY A 158 -11.04 18.26 6.58
C GLY A 158 -12.38 17.64 6.18
N PHE A 159 -12.39 16.48 5.52
CA PHE A 159 -13.62 15.82 5.11
C PHE A 159 -14.57 15.60 6.28
N THR A 160 -15.84 15.95 6.07
CA THR A 160 -16.94 15.57 6.95
C THR A 160 -18.01 14.86 6.15
N ASN A 161 -18.59 13.85 6.76
CA ASN A 161 -19.55 13.01 6.09
C ASN A 161 -20.90 13.71 5.82
N SER A 162 -21.23 14.75 6.59
CA SER A 162 -22.37 15.63 6.30
C SER A 162 -22.21 16.42 5.00
N THR A 163 -20.98 16.89 4.71
CA THR A 163 -20.68 17.71 3.52
C THR A 163 -20.42 16.84 2.28
N GLY A 164 -19.71 15.72 2.46
CA GLY A 164 -19.29 14.86 1.37
C GLY A 164 -18.07 15.39 0.60
N LEU A 165 -17.43 14.50 -0.17
CA LEU A 165 -16.37 14.83 -1.12
C LEU A 165 -16.95 15.25 -2.46
N SER A 166 -16.29 16.18 -3.15
CA SER A 166 -16.67 16.52 -4.53
C SER A 166 -16.37 15.33 -5.47
N THR A 167 -17.03 15.32 -6.63
CA THR A 167 -16.85 14.26 -7.62
C THR A 167 -15.43 14.20 -8.20
N THR A 168 -14.72 15.33 -8.20
CA THR A 168 -13.33 15.41 -8.67
C THR A 168 -12.31 15.03 -7.59
N ALA A 169 -12.69 15.04 -6.31
CA ALA A 169 -11.81 14.76 -5.19
C ALA A 169 -11.79 13.27 -4.77
N LEU A 170 -12.58 12.40 -5.41
CA LEU A 170 -12.57 10.97 -5.07
C LEU A 170 -11.21 10.32 -5.34
N GLY A 171 -10.53 10.72 -6.42
CA GLY A 171 -9.18 10.23 -6.73
C GLY A 171 -8.17 10.56 -5.63
N ASP A 172 -8.44 11.62 -4.87
CA ASP A 172 -7.64 12.13 -3.77
C ASP A 172 -7.95 11.49 -2.42
N ALA A 173 -8.87 10.52 -2.38
CA ALA A 173 -9.17 9.67 -1.22
C ALA A 173 -7.99 8.74 -0.89
N ARG A 174 -6.86 9.31 -0.47
CA ARG A 174 -5.60 8.60 -0.22
C ARG A 174 -4.87 9.11 1.01
N PHE A 175 -3.99 8.27 1.51
CA PHE A 175 -3.11 8.55 2.62
C PHE A 175 -1.74 7.90 2.39
N MET A 176 -0.73 8.37 3.10
CA MET A 176 0.58 7.72 3.11
C MET A 176 1.21 7.69 4.50
N VAL A 177 2.05 6.68 4.71
CA VAL A 177 2.90 6.55 5.88
C VAL A 177 4.35 6.49 5.39
N ILE A 178 5.16 7.46 5.81
CA ILE A 178 6.55 7.63 5.42
C ILE A 178 7.46 7.30 6.62
N THR A 179 8.53 6.55 6.39
CA THR A 179 9.53 6.18 7.39
C THR A 179 10.89 6.04 6.71
N HIS A 180 11.96 6.23 7.47
CA HIS A 180 13.31 6.00 6.95
C HIS A 180 14.16 5.29 8.00
N LEU A 181 14.87 4.25 7.60
CA LEU A 181 15.59 3.36 8.53
C LEU A 181 16.92 3.91 9.05
N SER A 182 17.35 5.10 8.63
CA SER A 182 18.68 5.65 9.00
C SER A 182 18.65 7.14 9.38
N GLN A 183 17.50 7.82 9.26
CA GLN A 183 17.35 9.22 9.64
C GLN A 183 15.86 9.58 9.84
N ASN A 184 15.60 10.72 10.48
CA ASN A 184 14.28 11.32 10.50
C ASN A 184 14.11 12.22 9.26
N VAL A 185 13.17 11.87 8.38
CA VAL A 185 12.97 12.56 7.09
C VAL A 185 12.24 13.90 7.20
N ASN A 186 11.45 14.12 8.26
CA ASN A 186 10.69 15.34 8.53
C ASN A 186 10.01 15.97 7.28
N PRO A 187 9.18 15.22 6.54
CA PRO A 187 8.50 15.74 5.36
C PRO A 187 7.60 16.93 5.73
N ALA A 188 7.74 18.04 5.01
CA ALA A 188 6.82 19.16 5.06
C ALA A 188 5.77 18.98 3.97
N ILE A 189 4.58 18.52 4.35
CA ILE A 189 3.43 18.32 3.44
C ILE A 189 2.28 19.17 3.97
N THR A 190 2.04 20.28 3.30
CA THR A 190 1.05 21.31 3.63
C THR A 190 0.04 21.53 2.52
N ASN A 191 0.33 21.07 1.30
CA ASN A 191 -0.52 21.21 0.12
C ASN A 191 -0.46 19.97 -0.77
N ASP A 192 -1.39 19.88 -1.72
CA ASP A 192 -1.56 18.71 -2.58
C ASP A 192 -0.34 18.45 -3.48
N ALA A 193 0.35 19.49 -3.95
CA ALA A 193 1.53 19.35 -4.80
C ALA A 193 2.72 18.72 -4.05
N GLU A 194 2.93 19.11 -2.79
CA GLU A 194 3.90 18.48 -1.91
C GLU A 194 3.53 17.02 -1.64
N PHE A 195 2.24 16.76 -1.38
CA PHE A 195 1.73 15.40 -1.21
C PHE A 195 2.00 14.54 -2.46
N ASP A 196 1.73 15.06 -3.66
CA ASP A 196 1.94 14.37 -4.94
C ASP A 196 3.41 14.07 -5.23
N THR A 197 4.29 14.97 -4.83
CA THR A 197 5.75 14.79 -4.95
C THR A 197 6.20 13.59 -4.11
N TRP A 198 5.77 13.50 -2.86
CA TRP A 198 6.05 12.36 -1.99
C TRP A 198 5.35 11.08 -2.46
N TRP A 199 4.09 11.20 -2.90
CA TRP A 199 3.33 10.08 -3.45
C TRP A 199 4.04 9.45 -4.65
N SER A 200 4.63 10.26 -5.52
CA SER A 200 5.31 9.79 -6.73
C SER A 200 6.80 9.53 -6.56
N THR A 201 7.32 9.60 -5.32
CA THR A 201 8.74 9.38 -5.05
C THR A 201 9.16 7.95 -5.40
N ASP A 202 10.22 7.83 -6.20
CA ASP A 202 10.85 6.56 -6.52
C ASP A 202 11.81 6.12 -5.39
N GLU A 203 11.49 4.97 -4.79
CA GLU A 203 12.22 4.40 -3.66
C GLU A 203 13.37 3.46 -4.12
N THR A 204 13.49 3.17 -5.42
CA THR A 204 14.48 2.20 -5.94
C THR A 204 15.93 2.61 -5.63
N GLY A 205 16.22 3.91 -5.66
CA GLY A 205 17.53 4.47 -5.32
C GLY A 205 17.77 4.70 -3.82
N THR A 206 16.75 4.53 -2.98
CA THR A 206 16.77 4.85 -1.55
C THR A 206 16.18 3.70 -0.72
N PRO A 207 16.88 2.56 -0.60
CA PRO A 207 16.30 1.34 -0.02
C PRO A 207 15.91 1.45 1.46
N ASP A 208 16.42 2.47 2.17
CA ASP A 208 16.08 2.76 3.56
C ASP A 208 14.86 3.68 3.70
N LEU A 209 14.42 4.37 2.64
CA LEU A 209 13.19 5.17 2.62
C LEU A 209 12.03 4.25 2.24
N LYS A 210 10.99 4.22 3.09
CA LYS A 210 9.77 3.44 2.84
C LYS A 210 8.55 4.34 2.91
N ILE A 211 7.70 4.25 1.89
CA ILE A 211 6.48 5.02 1.71
C ILE A 211 5.34 4.05 1.43
N ARG A 212 4.54 3.76 2.45
CA ARG A 212 3.31 2.99 2.27
C ARG A 212 2.20 3.92 1.83
N ARG A 213 1.65 3.63 0.64
CA ARG A 213 0.55 4.36 0.01
C ARG A 213 -0.76 3.59 0.20
N GLY A 214 -1.83 4.30 0.54
CA GLY A 214 -3.16 3.73 0.70
C GLY A 214 -4.20 4.54 -0.08
N HIS A 215 -5.15 3.86 -0.70
CA HIS A 215 -6.30 4.44 -1.37
C HIS A 215 -7.57 3.94 -0.68
N VAL A 216 -8.50 4.84 -0.41
CA VAL A 216 -9.77 4.56 0.29
C VAL A 216 -10.97 5.06 -0.49
N GLY A 217 -10.81 5.40 -1.78
CA GLY A 217 -11.91 5.83 -2.64
C GLY A 217 -13.03 4.79 -2.74
N HIS A 218 -12.71 3.50 -2.64
CA HIS A 218 -13.69 2.40 -2.64
C HIS A 218 -14.61 2.38 -1.41
N LEU A 219 -14.30 3.13 -0.36
CA LEU A 219 -15.17 3.28 0.81
C LEU A 219 -16.22 4.37 0.61
N PHE A 220 -16.17 5.11 -0.49
CA PHE A 220 -17.12 6.17 -0.79
C PHE A 220 -18.17 5.70 -1.81
N HIS A 221 -19.40 6.18 -1.61
CA HIS A 221 -20.50 6.01 -2.55
C HIS A 221 -21.06 7.37 -2.93
N LEU A 222 -21.44 7.49 -4.20
CA LEU A 222 -22.03 8.71 -4.72
C LEU A 222 -23.47 8.83 -4.24
N LEU A 223 -23.78 9.97 -3.64
CA LEU A 223 -25.15 10.41 -3.36
C LEU A 223 -25.47 11.56 -4.31
N SER A 224 -26.59 11.46 -5.02
CA SER A 224 -27.11 12.55 -5.84
C SER A 224 -28.53 12.90 -5.41
N LEU A 225 -28.69 14.05 -4.75
CA LEU A 225 -29.99 14.62 -4.43
C LEU A 225 -30.22 15.84 -5.32
N SER A 226 -31.40 15.91 -5.91
CA SER A 226 -31.79 17.02 -6.78
C SER A 226 -33.26 17.35 -6.57
N ALA A 227 -33.71 18.48 -7.12
CA ALA A 227 -35.13 18.85 -7.15
C ALA A 227 -35.52 19.25 -8.57
N ASN A 228 -36.79 19.03 -8.93
CA ASN A 228 -37.43 19.50 -10.16
C ASN A 228 -38.39 20.68 -9.89
N GLY A 229 -38.42 21.17 -8.64
CA GLY A 229 -39.28 22.26 -8.24
C GLY A 229 -38.99 22.71 -6.81
N ALA A 230 -39.80 23.63 -6.30
CA ALA A 230 -39.65 24.18 -4.97
C ALA A 230 -40.12 23.19 -3.88
N GLY A 231 -39.34 23.10 -2.80
CA GLY A 231 -39.69 22.34 -1.61
C GLY A 231 -38.77 21.15 -1.32
N GLY A 232 -39.18 20.36 -0.35
CA GLY A 232 -38.40 19.24 0.18
C GLY A 232 -37.29 19.67 1.10
N SER A 233 -36.74 18.72 1.83
CA SER A 233 -35.56 18.89 2.67
C SER A 233 -34.92 17.52 2.85
N TYR A 234 -33.66 17.50 3.28
CA TYR A 234 -32.95 16.25 3.51
C TYR A 234 -31.94 16.43 4.64
N ALA A 235 -31.50 15.33 5.24
CA ALA A 235 -30.38 15.33 6.16
C ALA A 235 -29.35 14.28 5.74
N VAL A 236 -28.08 14.68 5.74
CA VAL A 236 -26.94 13.80 5.51
C VAL A 236 -26.16 13.66 6.81
N ASP A 237 -26.03 12.44 7.29
CA ASP A 237 -25.36 12.11 8.56
C ASP A 237 -25.92 12.94 9.75
N GLY A 238 -27.23 13.20 9.73
CA GLY A 238 -27.93 14.00 10.74
C GLY A 238 -27.83 15.52 10.57
N SER A 239 -27.11 16.03 9.56
CA SER A 239 -27.05 17.46 9.23
C SER A 239 -28.17 17.82 8.24
N PRO A 240 -29.19 18.60 8.64
CA PRO A 240 -30.31 18.96 7.77
C PRO A 240 -29.94 20.05 6.75
N THR A 241 -30.59 20.00 5.60
CA THR A 241 -30.62 21.01 4.54
C THR A 241 -32.08 21.28 4.19
N ASP A 242 -32.50 22.50 4.47
CA ASP A 242 -33.87 22.98 4.21
C ASP A 242 -33.96 23.64 2.85
N SER A 243 -35.06 23.42 2.14
CA SER A 243 -35.36 24.25 0.96
C SER A 243 -35.89 25.62 1.32
N GLY A 244 -36.53 25.77 2.48
CA GLY A 244 -37.25 26.98 2.87
C GLY A 244 -38.36 27.36 1.87
N GLY A 245 -38.86 26.40 1.08
CA GLY A 245 -39.83 26.64 0.02
C GLY A 245 -39.22 27.12 -1.31
N SER A 246 -37.89 27.10 -1.44
CA SER A 246 -37.18 27.31 -2.71
C SER A 246 -36.83 25.98 -3.38
N MET A 247 -36.23 26.00 -4.57
CA MET A 247 -35.68 24.78 -5.18
C MET A 247 -34.39 24.37 -4.44
N LEU A 248 -34.27 23.09 -4.06
CA LEU A 248 -33.06 22.58 -3.42
C LEU A 248 -31.85 22.69 -4.35
N VAL A 249 -30.72 23.11 -3.80
CA VAL A 249 -29.44 23.06 -4.50
C VAL A 249 -29.04 21.59 -4.71
N PRO A 250 -28.65 21.19 -5.93
CA PRO A 250 -28.22 19.81 -6.17
C PRO A 250 -27.05 19.41 -5.29
N HIS A 251 -27.19 18.27 -4.61
CA HIS A 251 -26.18 17.68 -3.76
C HIS A 251 -25.68 16.40 -4.40
N THR A 252 -24.63 16.52 -5.21
CA THR A 252 -23.94 15.38 -5.84
C THR A 252 -22.53 15.29 -5.26
N ARG A 253 -22.37 14.39 -4.28
CA ARG A 253 -21.16 14.26 -3.45
C ARG A 253 -20.93 12.80 -3.06
N TYR A 254 -19.66 12.46 -2.83
CA TYR A 254 -19.25 11.15 -2.32
C TYR A 254 -19.28 11.15 -0.79
N HIS A 255 -19.91 10.13 -0.20
CA HIS A 255 -20.01 9.95 1.26
C HIS A 255 -19.50 8.57 1.64
N PHE A 256 -19.08 8.38 2.88
CA PHE A 256 -18.63 7.05 3.32
C PHE A 256 -19.76 6.02 3.28
N LEU A 257 -19.41 4.76 3.06
CA LEU A 257 -20.30 3.64 3.29
C LEU A 257 -20.85 3.68 4.73
N GLY A 258 -22.15 3.47 4.88
CA GLY A 258 -22.84 3.53 6.16
C GLY A 258 -23.43 4.89 6.51
N THR A 259 -23.25 5.93 5.67
CA THR A 259 -23.82 7.26 5.91
C THR A 259 -25.34 7.21 5.95
N THR A 260 -25.96 7.78 6.97
CA THR A 260 -27.42 7.84 7.06
C THR A 260 -27.95 9.01 6.23
N ILE A 261 -28.86 8.70 5.32
CA ILE A 261 -29.55 9.68 4.47
C ILE A 261 -31.02 9.69 4.86
N SER A 262 -31.56 10.87 5.07
CA SER A 262 -32.96 11.09 5.43
C SER A 262 -33.56 12.13 4.48
N LEU A 263 -34.73 11.85 3.94
CA LEU A 263 -35.43 12.71 2.99
C LEU A 263 -36.78 13.07 3.59
N ASP A 264 -37.10 14.36 3.57
CA ASP A 264 -38.34 14.92 4.10
C ASP A 264 -39.03 15.74 2.98
N GLU A 265 -40.33 15.59 2.80
CA GLU A 265 -41.11 16.35 1.81
C GLU A 265 -41.39 17.79 2.24
N ALA A 266 -41.28 18.08 3.55
CA ALA A 266 -41.43 19.42 4.10
C ALA A 266 -40.29 20.35 3.68
N ASN A 267 -40.58 21.64 3.70
CA ASN A 267 -39.59 22.68 3.35
C ASN A 267 -38.48 22.84 4.41
N THR A 268 -38.75 22.37 5.62
CA THR A 268 -37.85 22.39 6.77
C THR A 268 -37.79 20.98 7.33
N PHE A 269 -36.59 20.44 7.44
CA PHE A 269 -36.36 19.07 7.84
C PHE A 269 -36.85 18.84 9.27
N SER A 270 -37.64 17.78 9.43
CA SER A 270 -38.20 17.38 10.70
C SER A 270 -38.24 15.86 10.82
N VAL A 271 -39.33 15.23 10.39
CA VAL A 271 -39.52 13.79 10.41
C VAL A 271 -39.39 13.28 8.97
N PRO A 272 -38.38 12.47 8.65
CA PRO A 272 -38.21 12.00 7.28
C PRO A 272 -39.27 10.96 6.90
N GLU A 273 -39.81 11.05 5.69
CA GLU A 273 -40.61 9.98 5.09
C GLU A 273 -39.74 8.83 4.61
N ILE A 274 -38.52 9.10 4.16
CA ILE A 274 -37.58 8.10 3.67
C ILE A 274 -36.27 8.22 4.45
N GLN A 275 -35.83 7.12 5.06
CA GLN A 275 -34.52 7.05 5.70
C GLN A 275 -33.83 5.75 5.31
N PHE A 276 -32.57 5.86 4.88
CA PHE A 276 -31.77 4.70 4.51
C PHE A 276 -30.30 4.93 4.86
N THR A 277 -29.53 3.84 4.79
CA THR A 277 -28.08 3.87 4.96
C THR A 277 -27.43 3.69 3.60
N LEU A 278 -26.47 4.55 3.27
CA LEU A 278 -25.76 4.51 1.99
C LEU A 278 -24.82 3.30 1.94
N THR A 279 -25.24 2.25 1.24
CA THR A 279 -24.45 1.02 1.01
C THR A 279 -23.98 0.86 -0.43
N THR A 280 -24.59 1.61 -1.34
CA THR A 280 -24.29 1.69 -2.76
C THR A 280 -24.50 3.13 -3.20
N GLU A 281 -24.19 3.43 -4.45
CA GLU A 281 -24.60 4.70 -5.05
C GLU A 281 -26.13 4.83 -4.99
N ALA A 282 -26.59 6.05 -4.74
CA ALA A 282 -28.02 6.35 -4.60
C ALA A 282 -28.35 7.73 -5.18
N GLY A 283 -29.47 7.79 -5.89
CA GLY A 283 -29.96 9.02 -6.50
C GLY A 283 -31.41 9.26 -6.14
N PHE A 284 -31.75 10.48 -5.73
CA PHE A 284 -33.13 10.89 -5.52
C PHE A 284 -33.40 12.27 -6.13
N GLN A 285 -34.62 12.45 -6.64
CA GLN A 285 -35.11 13.72 -7.15
C GLN A 285 -36.42 14.06 -6.45
N PHE A 286 -36.47 15.23 -5.83
CA PHE A 286 -37.68 15.82 -5.30
C PHE A 286 -38.53 16.40 -6.44
N ASP A 287 -39.81 16.05 -6.49
CA ASP A 287 -40.77 16.54 -7.47
C ASP A 287 -42.07 16.95 -6.75
N PRO A 288 -42.37 18.27 -6.65
CA PRO A 288 -43.54 18.74 -5.90
C PRO A 288 -44.87 18.37 -6.55
N ASP A 289 -44.89 18.01 -7.84
CA ASP A 289 -46.11 17.65 -8.57
C ASP A 289 -46.58 16.22 -8.26
N CYS A 290 -45.74 15.43 -7.58
CA CYS A 290 -46.07 14.09 -7.14
C CYS A 290 -47.00 14.10 -5.91
N ALA A 291 -47.70 12.99 -5.70
CA ALA A 291 -48.55 12.79 -4.53
C ALA A 291 -47.74 12.88 -3.23
N THR A 292 -48.37 13.35 -2.16
CA THR A 292 -47.75 13.41 -0.82
C THR A 292 -47.35 12.02 -0.34
N GLY A 293 -46.15 11.90 0.22
CA GLY A 293 -45.50 10.63 0.57
C GLY A 293 -44.80 9.93 -0.60
N SER A 294 -44.71 10.57 -1.76
CA SER A 294 -44.02 10.04 -2.96
C SER A 294 -43.33 11.13 -3.79
N LYS A 295 -43.03 12.30 -3.20
CA LYS A 295 -42.35 13.41 -3.87
C LYS A 295 -40.86 13.16 -4.07
N TRP A 296 -40.25 12.33 -3.24
CA TRP A 296 -38.88 11.86 -3.43
C TRP A 296 -38.87 10.60 -4.29
N ARG A 297 -38.43 10.73 -5.55
CA ARG A 297 -38.32 9.62 -6.49
C ARG A 297 -36.89 9.14 -6.60
N ILE A 298 -36.70 7.84 -6.77
CA ILE A 298 -35.38 7.27 -7.08
C ILE A 298 -34.98 7.75 -8.48
N ASN A 299 -33.79 8.32 -8.60
CA ASN A 299 -33.20 8.67 -9.87
C ASN A 299 -32.55 7.40 -10.46
N ASN A 300 -33.31 6.66 -11.27
CA ASN A 300 -32.85 5.39 -11.89
C ASN A 300 -31.81 5.57 -13.01
N SER A 301 -31.38 6.81 -13.31
CA SER A 301 -30.32 7.04 -14.30
C SER A 301 -28.96 6.66 -13.72
N GLY A 302 -28.65 5.36 -13.72
CA GLY A 302 -27.36 4.77 -13.35
C GLY A 302 -26.20 5.12 -14.30
N CYS A 303 -26.10 6.39 -14.71
CA CYS A 303 -24.93 6.95 -15.37
C CYS A 303 -24.08 7.69 -14.32
N TYR A 304 -23.75 7.01 -13.23
CA TYR A 304 -22.64 7.42 -12.37
C TYR A 304 -21.38 6.88 -13.05
N SER A 305 -20.67 7.75 -13.75
CA SER A 305 -19.41 7.36 -14.40
C SER A 305 -18.41 6.97 -13.32
N PRO A 306 -17.69 5.84 -13.50
CA PRO A 306 -16.56 5.48 -12.65
C PRO A 306 -15.46 6.56 -12.69
#